data_AF-A0AAV0H625-F1
#
_entry.id   AF-A0AAV0H625-F1
#
_cell.length_a   1.000
_cell.length_b   1.000
_cell.length_c   1.000
_cell.angle_alpha   90.00
_cell.angle_beta   90.00
_cell.angle_gamma   90.00
#
_symmetry.space_group_name_H-M   'P 1'
#
loop_
_entity.id
_entity.type
_entity.pdbx_description
1 polymer ?
#
loop_
_entity_poly.entity_id
_entity_poly.type
_entity_poly.pdbx_seq_one_letter_code
_entity_poly.pdbx_strand_id
1 'polypeptide(L)'
;RESTNKCLPTKRDWNLTEAICNRLKKFNDATELFSGTKYPIANLCFEVVCEIKIALGQWCVCGIQTIETMAMNMLEKFDKYWFEVHVLMGVAAILDPRYKTEVMDCYFPEIYGEESGSKKEKLTSICRKLVEDYEDKEKEQEKETDCTQLSSSRAAASENEVTSKFA
;
A
#
# COMPACT_ATOMS: atom_id res chain seq x y z
N ARG A 1 -12.56 28.09 -51.85
CA ARG A 1 -11.17 27.56 -51.75
C ARG A 1 -10.83 27.50 -50.27
N GLU A 2 -11.15 26.37 -49.63
CA GLU A 2 -10.75 26.13 -48.24
C GLU A 2 -9.26 25.79 -48.26
N SER A 3 -8.43 26.71 -47.77
CA SER A 3 -7.02 26.46 -47.56
C SER A 3 -6.89 25.45 -46.43
N THR A 4 -6.73 24.18 -46.78
CA THR A 4 -6.26 23.11 -45.88
C THR A 4 -4.83 23.44 -45.42
N ASN A 5 -4.70 24.36 -44.48
CA ASN A 5 -3.49 24.48 -43.66
C ASN A 5 -3.45 23.26 -42.73
N LYS A 6 -2.95 22.15 -43.26
CA LYS A 6 -2.52 20.99 -42.48
C LYS A 6 -1.31 21.45 -41.66
N CYS A 7 -1.59 22.02 -40.50
CA CYS A 7 -0.59 22.59 -39.59
C CYS A 7 0.38 21.48 -39.18
N LEU A 8 1.60 21.51 -39.72
CA LEU A 8 2.66 20.58 -39.33
C LEU A 8 3.10 20.94 -37.90
N PRO A 9 3.24 19.96 -36.98
CA PRO A 9 3.69 20.25 -35.63
C PRO A 9 5.05 20.95 -35.65
N THR A 10 5.15 22.02 -34.87
CA THR A 10 6.40 22.77 -34.76
C THR A 10 7.41 22.01 -33.91
N LYS A 11 8.70 22.41 -33.96
CA LYS A 11 9.74 21.80 -33.10
C LYS A 11 9.39 21.92 -31.61
N ARG A 12 8.72 23.00 -31.21
CA ARG A 12 8.23 23.19 -29.84
C ARG A 12 7.19 22.15 -29.46
N ASP A 13 6.27 21.85 -30.37
CA ASP A 13 5.20 20.87 -30.13
C ASP A 13 5.80 19.48 -29.95
N TRP A 14 6.77 19.10 -30.79
CA TRP A 14 7.50 17.83 -30.63
C TRP A 14 8.25 17.74 -29.30
N ASN A 15 8.92 18.81 -28.89
CA ASN A 15 9.63 18.82 -27.60
C ASN A 15 8.65 18.71 -26.42
N LEU A 16 7.48 19.35 -26.50
CA LEU A 16 6.44 19.23 -25.48
C LEU A 16 5.86 17.81 -25.44
N THR A 17 5.56 17.22 -26.61
CA THR A 17 5.08 15.84 -26.72
C THR A 17 6.07 14.86 -26.12
N GLU A 18 7.36 14.98 -26.45
CA GLU A 18 8.42 14.15 -25.87
C GLU A 18 8.47 14.28 -24.34
N ALA A 19 8.40 15.52 -23.83
CA ALA A 19 8.39 15.78 -22.39
C ALA A 19 7.16 15.17 -21.68
N ILE A 20 6.00 15.14 -22.33
CA ILE A 20 4.78 14.49 -21.82
C ILE A 20 4.94 12.97 -21.87
N CYS A 21 5.38 12.41 -23.00
CA CYS A 21 5.57 10.96 -23.18
C CYS A 21 6.53 10.39 -22.13
N ASN A 22 7.65 11.05 -21.86
CA ASN A 22 8.63 10.62 -20.86
C ASN A 22 8.02 10.57 -19.44
N ARG A 23 7.09 11.46 -19.13
CA ARG A 23 6.38 11.48 -17.84
C ARG A 23 5.32 10.39 -17.77
N LEU A 24 4.51 10.25 -18.82
CA LEU A 24 3.49 9.21 -18.91
C LEU A 24 4.09 7.80 -18.87
N LYS A 25 5.33 7.63 -19.37
CA LYS A 25 6.05 6.36 -19.26
C LYS A 25 6.15 5.85 -17.82
N LYS A 26 6.37 6.73 -16.82
CA LYS A 26 6.39 6.29 -15.41
C LYS A 26 5.08 5.64 -14.96
N PHE A 27 3.92 6.12 -15.42
CA PHE A 27 2.64 5.50 -15.12
C PHE A 27 2.43 4.19 -15.89
N ASN A 28 2.90 4.15 -17.13
CA ASN A 28 2.86 2.92 -17.92
C ASN A 28 3.65 1.81 -17.22
N ASP A 29 4.88 2.11 -16.79
CA ASP A 29 5.75 1.16 -16.12
C ASP A 29 5.12 0.67 -14.78
N ALA A 30 4.52 1.58 -14.00
CA ALA A 30 3.78 1.22 -12.80
C ALA A 30 2.54 0.36 -13.09
N THR A 31 1.80 0.68 -14.15
CA THR A 31 0.60 -0.08 -14.56
C THR A 31 0.97 -1.48 -15.01
N GLU A 32 2.06 -1.61 -15.77
CA GLU A 32 2.59 -2.90 -16.21
C GLU A 32 2.99 -3.77 -15.00
N LEU A 33 3.66 -3.17 -14.02
CA LEU A 33 4.00 -3.84 -12.76
C LEU A 33 2.74 -4.31 -12.01
N PHE A 34 1.72 -3.45 -11.86
CA PHE A 34 0.47 -3.82 -11.19
C PHE A 34 -0.40 -4.79 -11.97
N SER A 35 -0.20 -4.91 -13.27
CA SER A 35 -0.90 -5.89 -14.13
C SER A 35 -0.31 -7.30 -14.01
N GLY A 36 0.82 -7.47 -13.32
CA GLY A 36 1.43 -8.77 -13.08
C GLY A 36 0.56 -9.68 -12.20
N THR A 37 0.21 -10.87 -12.67
CA THR A 37 -0.61 -11.83 -11.91
C THR A 37 0.19 -12.91 -11.20
N LYS A 38 1.53 -12.88 -11.33
CA LYS A 38 2.43 -13.99 -10.94
C LYS A 38 3.13 -13.80 -9.59
N TYR A 39 2.88 -12.70 -8.87
CA TYR A 39 3.53 -12.41 -7.59
C TYR A 39 2.64 -11.54 -6.70
N PRO A 40 2.87 -11.54 -5.36
CA PRO A 40 2.20 -10.60 -4.47
C PRO A 40 2.62 -9.18 -4.85
N ILE A 41 1.66 -8.31 -5.18
CA ILE A 41 1.90 -6.90 -5.54
C ILE A 41 1.80 -5.99 -4.31
N ALA A 42 1.02 -6.38 -3.30
CA ALA A 42 0.67 -5.53 -2.17
C ALA A 42 1.88 -4.90 -1.47
N ASN A 43 2.97 -5.66 -1.37
CA ASN A 43 4.22 -5.24 -0.74
C ASN A 43 5.08 -4.28 -1.60
N LEU A 44 4.95 -4.32 -2.94
CA LEU A 44 5.65 -3.39 -3.86
C LEU A 44 4.83 -2.13 -4.15
N CYS A 45 3.52 -2.21 -3.91
CA CYS A 45 2.58 -1.12 -4.21
C CYS A 45 2.98 0.19 -3.54
N PHE A 46 3.42 0.13 -2.29
CA PHE A 46 3.78 1.32 -1.54
C PHE A 46 4.92 2.11 -2.18
N GLU A 47 6.01 1.45 -2.58
CA GLU A 47 7.20 2.10 -3.18
C GLU A 47 6.83 2.79 -4.50
N VAL A 48 6.17 2.06 -5.39
CA VAL A 48 5.78 2.54 -6.73
C VAL A 48 4.83 3.73 -6.63
N VAL A 49 3.86 3.66 -5.71
CA VAL A 49 2.90 4.75 -5.51
C VAL A 49 3.59 5.98 -4.90
N CYS A 50 4.53 5.79 -3.96
CA CYS A 50 5.35 6.89 -3.42
C CYS A 50 6.18 7.56 -4.53
N GLU A 51 6.83 6.79 -5.40
CA GLU A 51 7.61 7.32 -6.52
C GLU A 51 6.76 8.16 -7.48
N ILE A 52 5.54 7.71 -7.79
CA ILE A 52 4.59 8.48 -8.59
C ILE A 52 4.25 9.81 -7.91
N LYS A 53 3.97 9.78 -6.59
CA LYS A 53 3.64 11.00 -5.84
C LYS A 53 4.78 12.01 -5.88
N ILE A 54 6.01 11.55 -5.64
CA ILE A 54 7.23 12.38 -5.70
C ILE A 54 7.42 12.95 -7.11
N ALA A 55 7.28 12.11 -8.15
CA ALA A 55 7.41 12.55 -9.53
C ALA A 55 6.38 13.62 -9.90
N LEU A 56 5.11 13.46 -9.49
CA LEU A 56 4.07 14.46 -9.69
C LEU A 56 4.44 15.79 -9.02
N GLY A 57 4.93 15.75 -7.78
CA GLY A 57 5.42 16.95 -7.06
C GLY A 57 6.52 17.68 -7.82
N GLN A 58 7.51 16.94 -8.36
CA GLN A 58 8.59 17.51 -9.17
C GLN A 58 8.08 18.12 -10.47
N TRP A 59 7.05 17.54 -11.09
CA TRP A 59 6.51 18.05 -12.35
C TRP A 59 5.67 19.31 -12.17
N CYS A 60 5.09 19.53 -10.99
CA CYS A 60 4.38 20.77 -10.67
C CYS A 60 5.28 22.01 -10.71
N VAL A 61 6.61 21.83 -10.64
CA VAL A 61 7.61 22.91 -10.62
C VAL A 61 8.67 22.76 -11.73
N CYS A 62 8.32 22.07 -12.83
CA CYS A 62 9.29 21.72 -13.87
C CYS A 62 9.60 22.85 -14.89
N GLY A 63 9.00 24.02 -14.74
CA GLY A 63 9.21 25.20 -15.59
C GLY A 63 8.47 25.18 -16.93
N ILE A 64 7.63 24.17 -17.19
CA ILE A 64 6.83 24.05 -18.41
C ILE A 64 5.35 24.15 -18.02
N GLN A 65 4.74 25.33 -18.20
CA GLN A 65 3.40 25.67 -17.71
C GLN A 65 2.33 24.62 -18.05
N THR A 66 2.33 24.07 -19.27
CA THR A 66 1.37 23.03 -19.69
C THR A 66 1.52 21.75 -18.86
N ILE A 67 2.76 21.36 -18.59
CA ILE A 67 3.06 20.16 -17.80
C ILE A 67 2.79 20.40 -16.33
N GLU A 68 3.12 21.57 -15.80
CA GLU A 68 2.82 21.93 -14.41
C GLU A 68 1.31 21.91 -14.16
N THR A 69 0.53 22.48 -15.08
CA THR A 69 -0.94 22.44 -15.02
C THR A 69 -1.47 21.00 -15.05
N MET A 70 -0.91 20.16 -15.95
CA MET A 70 -1.27 18.75 -16.02
C MET A 70 -0.92 18.01 -14.71
N ALA A 71 0.27 18.23 -14.16
CA ALA A 71 0.76 17.60 -12.95
C ALA A 71 -0.07 18.00 -11.73
N MET A 72 -0.42 19.28 -11.57
CA MET A 72 -1.30 19.75 -10.49
C MET A 72 -2.66 19.05 -10.52
N ASN A 73 -3.29 18.96 -11.70
CA ASN A 73 -4.58 18.28 -11.85
C ASN A 73 -4.48 16.76 -11.57
N MET A 74 -3.36 16.15 -11.91
CA MET A 74 -3.11 14.74 -11.63
C MET A 74 -2.83 14.50 -10.14
N LEU A 75 -2.06 15.38 -9.51
CA LEU A 75 -1.73 15.32 -8.09
C LEU A 75 -2.96 15.51 -7.21
N GLU A 76 -3.86 16.43 -7.55
CA GLU A 76 -5.13 16.60 -6.85
C GLU A 76 -5.97 15.31 -6.85
N LYS A 77 -6.09 14.68 -8.02
CA LYS A 77 -6.79 13.39 -8.15
C LYS A 77 -6.07 12.29 -7.37
N PHE A 78 -4.75 12.27 -7.42
CA PHE A 78 -3.93 11.31 -6.70
C PHE A 78 -4.13 11.43 -5.18
N ASP A 79 -4.11 12.65 -4.65
CA ASP A 79 -4.20 12.91 -3.21
C ASP A 79 -5.53 12.47 -2.61
N LYS A 80 -6.61 12.54 -3.40
CA LYS A 80 -7.91 12.00 -3.01
C LYS A 80 -7.85 10.50 -2.68
N TYR A 81 -7.17 9.70 -3.50
CA TYR A 81 -7.01 8.27 -3.26
C TYR A 81 -5.91 7.97 -2.25
N TRP A 82 -4.84 8.77 -2.24
CA TRP A 82 -3.73 8.63 -1.30
C TRP A 82 -4.22 8.63 0.14
N PHE A 83 -5.07 9.60 0.53
CA PHE A 83 -5.57 9.72 1.90
C PHE A 83 -6.35 8.49 2.41
N GLU A 84 -7.02 7.77 1.51
CA GLU A 84 -7.80 6.59 1.87
C GLU A 84 -6.93 5.33 1.98
N VAL A 85 -5.94 5.19 1.08
CA VAL A 85 -5.26 3.92 0.85
C VAL A 85 -3.84 3.90 1.44
N HIS A 86 -3.24 5.05 1.78
CA HIS A 86 -1.83 5.12 2.23
C HIS A 86 -1.55 4.33 3.51
N VAL A 87 -2.53 4.24 4.44
CA VAL A 87 -2.36 3.46 5.67
C VAL A 87 -2.24 1.98 5.34
N LEU A 88 -3.13 1.45 4.50
CA LEU A 88 -3.15 0.03 4.15
C LEU A 88 -1.88 -0.38 3.41
N MET A 89 -1.47 0.40 2.41
CA MET A 89 -0.21 0.15 1.68
C MET A 89 1.00 0.24 2.62
N GLY A 90 0.98 1.21 3.54
CA GLY A 90 2.03 1.37 4.52
C GLY A 90 2.13 0.20 5.52
N VAL A 91 1.00 -0.33 6.01
CA VAL A 91 0.99 -1.53 6.85
C VAL A 91 1.53 -2.73 6.08
N ALA A 92 1.08 -2.93 4.82
CA ALA A 92 1.56 -4.02 3.98
C ALA A 92 3.08 -3.94 3.74
N ALA A 93 3.62 -2.73 3.61
CA ALA A 93 5.06 -2.51 3.47
C ALA A 93 5.84 -2.85 4.75
N ILE A 94 5.34 -2.48 5.94
CA ILE A 94 5.98 -2.84 7.23
C ILE A 94 6.00 -4.35 7.44
N LEU A 95 4.92 -5.01 7.06
CA LEU A 95 4.78 -6.46 7.21
C LEU A 95 5.63 -7.23 6.18
N ASP A 96 6.20 -6.58 5.16
CA ASP A 96 7.20 -7.22 4.29
C ASP A 96 8.53 -7.37 5.06
N PRO A 97 9.00 -8.60 5.31
CA PRO A 97 10.21 -8.85 6.08
C PRO A 97 11.48 -8.22 5.51
N ARG A 98 11.49 -7.89 4.21
CA ARG A 98 12.66 -7.37 3.49
C ARG A 98 12.98 -5.92 3.81
N TYR A 99 11.96 -5.09 4.03
CA TYR A 99 12.13 -3.64 4.11
C TYR A 99 11.60 -3.03 5.41
N LYS A 100 10.67 -3.72 6.11
CA LYS A 100 10.12 -3.30 7.41
C LYS A 100 9.76 -1.80 7.41
N THR A 101 10.26 -1.04 8.38
CA THR A 101 10.03 0.40 8.52
C THR A 101 11.03 1.26 7.75
N GLU A 102 12.08 0.67 7.16
CA GLU A 102 13.16 1.38 6.48
C GLU A 102 12.68 2.03 5.18
N VAL A 103 11.77 1.37 4.46
CA VAL A 103 11.14 1.93 3.26
C VAL A 103 10.47 3.29 3.55
N MET A 104 9.92 3.47 4.75
CA MET A 104 9.26 4.72 5.11
C MET A 104 10.26 5.84 5.36
N ASP A 105 11.47 5.52 5.82
CA ASP A 105 12.52 6.50 6.02
C ASP A 105 12.99 7.11 4.71
N CYS A 106 12.88 6.37 3.60
CA CYS A 106 13.19 6.88 2.27
C CYS A 106 12.11 7.82 1.72
N TYR A 107 10.82 7.43 1.82
CA TYR A 107 9.75 8.13 1.11
C TYR A 107 9.00 9.17 1.95
N PHE A 108 8.85 8.97 3.26
CA PHE A 108 8.04 9.90 4.09
C PHE A 108 8.65 11.30 4.23
N PRO A 109 9.98 11.49 4.33
CA PRO A 109 10.56 12.84 4.32
C PRO A 109 10.23 13.61 3.04
N GLU A 110 10.29 12.96 1.88
CA GLU A 110 9.97 13.57 0.59
C GLU A 110 8.47 13.88 0.43
N ILE A 111 7.60 13.04 1.01
CA ILE A 111 6.14 13.16 0.86
C ILE A 111 5.52 14.11 1.89
N TYR A 112 5.99 14.06 3.13
CA TYR A 112 5.36 14.72 4.28
C TYR A 112 6.27 15.74 4.99
N GLY A 113 7.55 15.82 4.63
CA GLY A 113 8.50 16.74 5.26
C GLY A 113 8.60 16.51 6.77
N GLU A 114 8.34 17.55 7.55
CA GLU A 114 8.43 17.54 9.02
C GLU A 114 7.44 16.55 9.67
N GLU A 115 6.30 16.25 9.02
CA GLU A 115 5.30 15.31 9.54
C GLU A 115 5.70 13.84 9.36
N SER A 116 6.81 13.56 8.67
CA SER A 116 7.29 12.20 8.37
C SER A 116 7.36 11.31 9.61
N GLY A 117 7.96 11.80 10.71
CA GLY A 117 8.11 11.04 11.94
C GLY A 117 6.78 10.67 12.58
N SER A 118 5.85 11.63 12.69
CA SER A 118 4.51 11.41 13.23
C SER A 118 3.73 10.39 12.41
N LYS A 119 3.83 10.46 11.07
CA LYS A 119 3.16 9.51 10.18
C LYS A 119 3.71 8.10 10.31
N LYS A 120 5.04 7.96 10.38
CA LYS A 120 5.73 6.68 10.58
C LYS A 120 5.37 6.05 11.92
N GLU A 121 5.37 6.84 12.99
CA GLU A 121 5.01 6.37 14.33
C GLU A 121 3.56 5.90 14.37
N LYS A 122 2.63 6.67 13.80
CA LYS A 122 1.22 6.27 13.71
C LYS A 122 1.07 4.91 13.02
N LEU A 123 1.77 4.70 11.92
CA LEU A 123 1.71 3.46 11.16
C LEU A 123 2.33 2.27 11.91
N THR A 124 3.48 2.49 12.54
CA THR A 124 4.14 1.50 13.41
C THR A 124 3.24 1.12 14.59
N SER A 125 2.53 2.09 15.17
CA SER A 125 1.58 1.83 16.25
C SER A 125 0.40 0.97 15.81
N ILE A 126 -0.09 1.13 14.57
CA ILE A 126 -1.14 0.29 14.00
C ILE A 126 -0.62 -1.15 13.84
N CYS A 127 0.57 -1.33 13.27
CA CYS A 127 1.18 -2.65 13.13
C CYS A 127 1.37 -3.34 14.47
N ARG A 128 1.84 -2.62 15.50
CA ARG A 128 2.00 -3.16 16.84
C ARG A 128 0.67 -3.62 17.45
N LYS A 129 -0.38 -2.80 17.35
CA LYS A 129 -1.72 -3.20 17.81
C LYS A 129 -2.24 -4.43 17.08
N LEU A 130 -2.02 -4.54 15.78
CA LEU A 130 -2.39 -5.73 15.02
C LEU A 130 -1.68 -6.97 15.59
N VAL A 131 -0.38 -6.90 15.86
CA VAL A 131 0.38 -8.01 16.47
C VAL A 131 -0.19 -8.38 17.84
N GLU A 132 -0.45 -7.39 18.70
CA GLU A 132 -1.07 -7.60 20.02
C GLU A 132 -2.43 -8.33 19.88
N ASP A 133 -3.30 -7.87 18.97
CA ASP A 133 -4.61 -8.49 18.70
C ASP A 133 -4.51 -9.94 18.17
N TYR A 134 -3.43 -10.27 17.44
CA TYR A 134 -3.18 -11.64 16.96
C TYR A 134 -2.72 -12.56 18.10
N GLU A 135 -1.80 -12.09 18.95
CA GLU A 135 -1.30 -12.85 20.10
C GLU A 135 -2.42 -13.17 21.10
N ASP A 136 -3.32 -12.23 21.34
CA ASP A 136 -4.44 -12.44 22.27
C ASP A 136 -5.45 -13.45 21.72
N LYS A 137 -5.67 -13.47 20.41
CA LYS A 137 -6.52 -14.48 19.75
C LYS A 137 -5.92 -15.89 19.81
N GLU A 138 -4.60 -16.03 19.67
CA GLU A 138 -3.94 -17.33 19.84
C GLU A 138 -4.14 -17.85 21.27
N LYS A 139 -3.97 -17.00 22.28
CA LYS A 139 -4.19 -17.35 23.70
C LYS A 139 -5.65 -17.71 23.99
N GLU A 140 -6.61 -17.09 23.32
CA GLU A 140 -8.04 -17.44 23.44
C GLU A 140 -8.35 -18.80 22.78
N GLN A 141 -7.78 -19.09 21.61
CA GLN A 141 -7.95 -20.37 20.93
C GLN A 141 -7.33 -21.54 21.70
N GLU A 142 -6.15 -21.34 22.32
CA GLU A 142 -5.51 -22.34 23.19
C GLU A 142 -6.36 -22.64 24.44
N LYS A 143 -7.00 -21.62 25.02
CA LYS A 143 -7.89 -21.80 26.19
C LYS A 143 -9.19 -22.53 25.83
N GLU A 144 -9.76 -22.28 24.65
CA GLU A 144 -10.94 -23.00 24.17
C GLU A 144 -10.62 -24.47 23.82
N THR A 145 -9.46 -24.75 23.23
CA THR A 145 -9.05 -26.14 22.94
C THR A 145 -8.72 -26.93 24.20
N ASP A 146 -8.08 -26.32 25.21
CA ASP A 146 -7.80 -26.97 26.49
C ASP A 146 -9.09 -27.25 27.29
N CYS A 147 -10.05 -26.31 27.31
CA CYS A 147 -11.34 -26.51 27.97
C CYS A 147 -12.20 -27.59 27.29
N THR A 148 -12.10 -27.74 25.98
CA THR A 148 -12.80 -28.78 25.20
C THR A 148 -12.20 -30.18 25.41
N GLN A 149 -10.87 -30.27 25.54
CA GLN A 149 -10.17 -31.52 25.87
C GLN A 149 -10.43 -31.96 27.33
N LEU A 150 -10.45 -31.01 28.27
CA LEU A 150 -10.72 -31.26 29.69
C LEU A 150 -12.18 -31.64 29.95
N SER A 151 -13.14 -31.10 29.19
CA SER A 151 -14.56 -31.46 29.29
C SER A 151 -14.88 -32.80 28.62
N SER A 152 -14.25 -33.11 27.49
CA SER A 152 -14.41 -34.41 26.81
C SER A 152 -13.82 -35.57 27.62
N SER A 153 -12.65 -35.38 28.26
CA SER A 153 -12.04 -36.39 29.13
C SER A 153 -12.83 -36.61 30.44
N ARG A 154 -13.43 -35.56 31.00
CA ARG A 154 -14.28 -35.65 32.22
C ARG A 154 -15.63 -36.34 31.95
N ALA A 155 -16.20 -36.16 30.76
CA ALA A 155 -17.41 -36.87 30.33
C ALA A 155 -17.14 -38.38 30.14
N ALA A 156 -16.06 -38.74 29.44
CA ALA A 156 -15.65 -40.13 29.23
C ALA A 156 -15.29 -40.87 30.54
N ALA A 157 -14.71 -40.17 31.52
CA ALA A 157 -14.44 -40.74 32.84
C ALA A 157 -15.73 -41.05 33.62
N SER A 158 -16.78 -40.22 33.46
CA SER A 158 -18.06 -40.42 34.14
C SER A 158 -18.86 -41.60 33.58
N GLU A 159 -18.79 -41.85 32.27
CA GLU A 159 -19.48 -42.99 31.64
C GLU A 159 -18.87 -44.33 32.06
N ASN A 160 -17.54 -44.41 32.16
CA ASN A 160 -16.85 -45.62 32.58
C ASN A 160 -17.10 -45.98 34.07
N GLU A 161 -17.27 -44.99 34.95
CA GLU A 161 -17.58 -45.22 36.37
C GLU A 161 -19.02 -45.73 36.58
N VAL A 162 -19.97 -45.28 35.76
CA VAL A 162 -21.35 -45.76 35.80
C VAL A 162 -21.44 -47.21 35.33
N THR A 163 -20.72 -47.60 34.29
CA THR A 163 -20.73 -48.99 33.77
C THR A 163 -20.05 -50.00 34.70
N SER A 164 -19.10 -49.57 35.55
CA SER A 164 -18.41 -50.44 36.52
C SER A 164 -19.26 -50.82 37.73
N LYS A 165 -20.34 -50.08 38.03
CA LYS A 165 -21.20 -50.35 39.20
C LYS A 165 -22.34 -51.34 38.91
N PHE A 166 -22.44 -51.83 37.67
CA PHE A 166 -23.50 -52.74 37.21
C PHE A 166 -22.98 -54.12 36.75
N ALA A 167 -21.70 -54.44 36.96
CA ALA A 167 -21.10 -55.75 36.75
C ALA A 167 -20.67 -56.36 38.10
#